data_AF-A0A537PGQ6-F1
#
_entry.id   AF-A0A537PGQ6-F1
#
_cell.length_a   1.000
_cell.length_b   1.000
_cell.length_c   1.000
_cell.angle_alpha   90.00
_cell.angle_beta   90.00
_cell.angle_gamma   90.00
#
_symmetry.space_group_name_H-M   'P 1'
#
loop_
_entity.id
_entity.type
_entity.pdbx_description
1 polymer ?
#
loop_
_entity_poly.entity_id
_entity_poly.type
_entity_poly.pdbx_seq_one_letter_code
_entity_poly.pdbx_strand_id
1 'polypeptide(L)'
;CIGWCGHLAGDNVSLAGNMLLGAAVIEDTAAAYAMNTALPFPRRLIAALRAGEAAGGDKRGKQSAALVICGEEEWPDLNLRVDDHADPLAELERLEKVSRERFVHFRRFLPNRRDRVGVTDRAVIESEIGKALAAEDPS
;
A
#
# COMPACT_ATOMS: atom_id res chain seq x y z
N CYS A 1 27.90 -16.52 -1.10
CA CYS A 1 27.30 -16.23 -2.41
C CYS A 1 26.55 -14.91 -2.34
N ILE A 2 26.79 -14.00 -3.27
CA ILE A 2 26.01 -12.75 -3.40
C ILE A 2 24.79 -13.12 -4.25
N GLY A 3 23.58 -12.84 -3.74
CA GLY A 3 22.33 -13.05 -4.49
C GLY A 3 22.23 -12.12 -5.71
N TRP A 4 21.15 -12.24 -6.48
CA TRP A 4 20.91 -11.29 -7.58
C TRP A 4 20.48 -9.92 -7.01
N CYS A 5 20.85 -8.84 -7.68
CA CYS A 5 20.37 -7.49 -7.37
C CYS A 5 20.08 -6.74 -8.68
N GLY A 6 19.16 -5.79 -8.61
CA GLY A 6 18.77 -5.00 -9.77
C GLY A 6 17.77 -3.91 -9.42
N HIS A 7 17.39 -3.18 -10.45
CA HIS A 7 16.36 -2.16 -10.38
C HIS A 7 15.66 -2.02 -11.74
N LEU A 8 14.48 -1.43 -11.72
CA LEU A 8 13.71 -1.05 -12.90
C LEU A 8 13.10 0.32 -12.64
N ALA A 9 13.25 1.22 -13.61
CA ALA A 9 12.56 2.51 -13.62
C ALA A 9 11.45 2.46 -14.66
N GLY A 10 10.28 2.99 -14.30
CA GLY A 10 9.13 3.15 -15.18
C GLY A 10 8.45 4.50 -14.93
N ASP A 11 7.33 4.72 -15.61
CA ASP A 11 6.59 5.97 -15.48
C ASP A 11 6.04 6.14 -14.06
N ASN A 12 6.55 7.15 -13.35
CA ASN A 12 6.22 7.46 -11.95
C ASN A 12 6.46 6.30 -10.96
N VAL A 13 7.35 5.36 -11.29
CA VAL A 13 7.66 4.22 -10.43
C VAL A 13 9.13 3.81 -10.56
N SER A 14 9.73 3.44 -9.43
CA SER A 14 11.06 2.85 -9.39
C SER A 14 11.01 1.64 -8.46
N LEU A 15 11.54 0.52 -8.92
CA LEU A 15 11.61 -0.74 -8.21
C LEU A 15 13.07 -1.13 -8.05
N ALA A 16 13.46 -1.57 -6.87
CA ALA A 16 14.83 -2.00 -6.61
C ALA A 16 14.83 -3.13 -5.58
N GLY A 17 15.77 -4.05 -5.73
CA GLY A 17 15.90 -5.18 -4.82
C GLY A 17 17.33 -5.71 -4.77
N ASN A 18 17.69 -6.25 -3.61
CA ASN A 18 18.97 -6.92 -3.38
C ASN A 18 18.69 -8.31 -2.79
N MET A 19 19.62 -9.25 -3.02
CA MET A 19 19.50 -10.64 -2.57
C MET A 19 18.23 -11.36 -3.08
N LEU A 20 17.73 -10.97 -4.26
CA LEU A 20 16.54 -11.57 -4.86
C LEU A 20 16.86 -12.92 -5.51
N LEU A 21 15.82 -13.72 -5.76
CA LEU A 21 15.94 -14.99 -6.48
C LEU A 21 16.51 -14.78 -7.90
N GLY A 22 16.01 -13.77 -8.62
CA GLY A 22 16.44 -13.39 -9.96
C GLY A 22 15.70 -12.15 -10.50
N ALA A 23 15.92 -11.82 -11.78
CA ALA A 23 15.35 -10.64 -12.43
C ALA A 23 13.81 -10.66 -12.50
N ALA A 24 13.21 -11.84 -12.63
CA ALA A 24 11.77 -12.04 -12.66
C ALA A 24 11.04 -11.39 -11.47
N VAL A 25 11.69 -11.32 -10.29
CA VAL A 25 11.11 -10.65 -9.11
C VAL A 25 10.79 -9.18 -9.39
N ILE A 26 11.69 -8.45 -10.04
CA ILE A 26 11.46 -7.03 -10.36
C ILE A 26 10.53 -6.88 -11.56
N GLU A 27 10.68 -7.74 -12.57
CA GLU A 27 9.87 -7.72 -13.79
C GLU A 27 8.38 -7.98 -13.47
N ASP A 28 8.10 -9.00 -12.66
CA ASP A 28 6.74 -9.37 -12.27
C ASP A 28 6.11 -8.33 -11.32
N THR A 29 6.89 -7.74 -10.41
CA THR A 29 6.44 -6.60 -9.60
C THR A 29 6.06 -5.41 -10.50
N ALA A 30 6.88 -5.09 -11.49
CA ALA A 30 6.60 -3.99 -12.42
C ALA A 30 5.35 -4.26 -13.27
N ALA A 31 5.22 -5.48 -13.81
CA ALA A 31 4.07 -5.88 -14.61
C ALA A 31 2.78 -5.84 -13.79
N ALA A 32 2.78 -6.41 -12.59
CA ALA A 32 1.62 -6.37 -11.69
C ALA A 32 1.25 -4.95 -11.29
N TYR A 33 2.22 -4.07 -11.02
CA TYR A 33 1.94 -2.65 -10.81
C TYR A 33 1.29 -2.02 -12.05
N ALA A 34 1.83 -2.25 -13.25
CA ALA A 34 1.30 -1.67 -14.49
C ALA A 34 -0.12 -2.17 -14.84
N MET A 35 -0.43 -3.44 -14.57
CA MET A 35 -1.74 -4.04 -14.90
C MET A 35 -2.87 -3.61 -13.96
N ASN A 36 -2.57 -3.26 -12.71
CA ASN A 36 -3.57 -3.02 -11.67
C ASN A 36 -3.89 -1.53 -11.45
N THR A 37 -3.98 -0.73 -12.53
CA THR A 37 -4.27 0.72 -12.44
C THR A 37 -5.66 1.04 -11.90
N ALA A 38 -6.61 0.11 -12.03
CA ALA A 38 -7.97 0.26 -11.50
C ALA A 38 -8.05 0.06 -9.97
N LEU A 39 -7.02 -0.53 -9.34
CA LEU A 39 -7.01 -0.71 -7.89
C LEU A 39 -6.71 0.61 -7.18
N PRO A 40 -7.25 0.82 -5.95
CA PRO A 40 -6.77 1.86 -5.06
C PRO A 40 -5.25 1.77 -4.90
N PHE A 41 -4.58 2.92 -4.89
CA PHE A 41 -3.12 3.00 -4.92
C PHE A 41 -2.39 2.11 -3.88
N PRO A 42 -2.82 2.04 -2.59
CA PRO A 42 -2.24 1.09 -1.62
C PRO A 42 -2.34 -0.38 -2.05
N ARG A 43 -3.51 -0.81 -2.56
CA ARG A 43 -3.75 -2.19 -3.01
C ARG A 43 -2.95 -2.53 -4.27
N ARG A 44 -2.80 -1.56 -5.18
CA ARG A 44 -1.95 -1.70 -6.36
C ARG A 44 -0.50 -2.02 -5.99
N LEU A 45 0.03 -1.36 -4.96
CA LEU A 45 1.39 -1.62 -4.44
C LEU A 45 1.49 -2.98 -3.76
N ILE A 46 0.50 -3.35 -2.94
CA ILE A 46 0.46 -4.67 -2.28
C ILE A 46 0.39 -5.80 -3.32
N ALA A 47 -0.43 -5.65 -4.37
CA ALA A 47 -0.53 -6.61 -5.46
C ALA A 47 0.82 -6.78 -6.20
N ALA A 48 1.54 -5.68 -6.42
CA ALA A 48 2.86 -5.70 -7.04
C ALA A 48 3.91 -6.43 -6.17
N LEU A 49 3.90 -6.18 -4.85
CA LEU A 49 4.77 -6.90 -3.90
C LEU A 49 4.47 -8.40 -3.86
N ARG A 50 3.18 -8.78 -3.91
CA ARG A 50 2.78 -10.20 -3.98
C ARG A 50 3.28 -10.88 -5.25
N ALA A 51 3.23 -10.21 -6.39
CA ALA A 51 3.73 -10.76 -7.65
C ALA A 51 5.25 -11.03 -7.59
N GLY A 52 6.03 -10.08 -7.05
CA GLY A 52 7.47 -10.26 -6.87
C GLY A 52 7.82 -11.39 -5.90
N GLU A 53 7.06 -11.51 -4.81
CA GLU A 53 7.22 -12.63 -3.87
C GLU A 53 6.89 -13.97 -4.53
N ALA A 54 5.84 -14.04 -5.35
CA ALA A 54 5.48 -15.26 -6.09
C ALA A 54 6.54 -15.66 -7.14
N ALA A 55 7.26 -14.69 -7.70
CA ALA A 55 8.43 -14.91 -8.58
C ALA A 55 9.69 -15.37 -7.82
N GLY A 56 9.60 -15.53 -6.49
CA GLY A 56 10.64 -16.10 -5.63
C GLY A 56 11.22 -15.14 -4.60
N GLY A 57 10.87 -13.84 -4.66
CA GLY A 57 11.16 -12.87 -3.61
C GLY A 57 12.63 -12.75 -3.19
N ASP A 58 12.82 -12.41 -1.91
CA ASP A 58 14.13 -12.40 -1.24
C ASP A 58 14.55 -13.83 -0.92
N LYS A 59 15.80 -14.19 -1.27
CA LYS A 59 16.36 -15.53 -1.01
C LYS A 59 16.40 -15.92 0.47
N ARG A 60 16.35 -14.94 1.37
CA ARG A 60 16.32 -15.16 2.83
C ARG A 60 14.92 -15.52 3.35
N GLY A 61 13.90 -15.41 2.50
CA GLY A 61 12.50 -15.51 2.88
C GLY A 61 11.92 -14.17 3.31
N LYS A 62 10.62 -14.19 3.60
CA LYS A 62 9.84 -13.04 4.06
C LYS A 62 9.69 -13.07 5.58
N GLN A 63 9.89 -11.92 6.22
CA GLN A 63 9.68 -11.74 7.66
C GLN A 63 8.93 -10.43 7.96
N SER A 64 9.17 -9.39 7.17
CA SER A 64 8.54 -8.09 7.36
C SER A 64 8.06 -7.49 6.04
N ALA A 65 7.10 -6.58 6.15
CA ALA A 65 6.61 -5.76 5.05
C ALA A 65 6.10 -4.42 5.58
N ALA A 66 6.24 -3.36 4.80
CA ALA A 66 5.74 -2.05 5.17
C ALA A 66 5.21 -1.31 3.94
N LEU A 67 4.21 -0.46 4.18
CA LEU A 67 3.63 0.43 3.18
C LEU A 67 3.50 1.82 3.76
N VAL A 68 4.13 2.79 3.09
CA VAL A 68 4.04 4.21 3.45
C VAL A 68 3.54 4.98 2.24
N ILE A 69 2.48 5.75 2.43
CA ILE A 69 1.87 6.61 1.41
C ILE A 69 1.88 8.03 1.96
N CYS A 70 2.45 8.95 1.20
CA CYS A 70 2.52 10.36 1.57
C CYS A 70 1.67 11.20 0.59
N GLY A 71 0.94 12.17 1.13
CA GLY A 71 0.16 13.15 0.38
C GLY A 71 0.84 14.52 0.36
N GLU A 72 0.04 15.57 0.49
CA GLU A 72 0.52 16.97 0.55
C GLU A 72 1.04 17.38 1.93
N GLU A 73 0.77 16.58 2.95
CA GLU A 73 1.12 16.86 4.34
C GLU A 73 2.52 16.39 4.71
N GLU A 74 3.06 16.90 5.82
CA GLU A 74 4.39 16.51 6.34
C GLU A 74 4.40 15.11 6.98
N TRP A 75 3.23 14.50 7.15
CA TRP A 75 3.03 13.17 7.70
C TRP A 75 2.39 12.24 6.65
N PRO A 76 2.58 10.91 6.78
CA PRO A 76 2.00 9.95 5.85
C PRO A 76 0.48 9.88 5.96
N ASP A 77 -0.18 9.78 4.80
CA ASP A 77 -1.61 9.46 4.64
C ASP A 77 -1.93 8.05 5.14
N LEU A 78 -0.99 7.13 4.97
CA LEU A 78 -1.09 5.74 5.39
C LEU A 78 0.31 5.23 5.74
N ASN A 79 0.46 4.62 6.91
CA ASN A 79 1.70 3.98 7.34
C ASN A 79 1.35 2.65 8.01
N LEU A 80 1.54 1.55 7.28
CA LEU A 80 1.28 0.20 7.73
C LEU A 80 2.59 -0.57 7.81
N ARG A 81 2.80 -1.27 8.91
CA ARG A 81 4.02 -2.04 9.15
C ARG A 81 3.68 -3.39 9.74
N VAL A 82 4.32 -4.42 9.19
CA VAL A 82 4.37 -5.77 9.73
C VAL A 82 5.85 -6.06 9.95
N ASP A 83 6.30 -5.91 11.19
CA ASP A 83 7.74 -6.00 11.49
C ASP A 83 8.20 -7.46 11.71
N ASP A 84 7.30 -8.37 12.08
CA ASP A 84 7.59 -9.80 12.22
C ASP A 84 6.33 -10.66 11.99
N HIS A 85 6.29 -11.41 10.88
CA HIS A 85 5.22 -12.34 10.54
C HIS A 85 5.71 -13.39 9.52
N ALA A 86 5.18 -14.62 9.58
CA ALA A 86 5.52 -15.67 8.61
C ALA A 86 5.01 -15.38 7.19
N ASP A 87 3.94 -14.61 7.07
CA ASP A 87 3.41 -14.10 5.80
C ASP A 87 3.10 -12.59 5.90
N PRO A 88 4.12 -11.73 5.87
CA PRO A 88 3.95 -10.30 6.15
C PRO A 88 3.14 -9.59 5.06
N LEU A 89 3.12 -10.08 3.83
CA LEU A 89 2.31 -9.49 2.74
C LEU A 89 0.82 -9.76 2.93
N ALA A 90 0.44 -10.96 3.38
CA ALA A 90 -0.95 -11.25 3.72
C ALA A 90 -1.43 -10.43 4.91
N GLU A 91 -0.56 -10.24 5.91
CA GLU A 91 -0.90 -9.41 7.06
C GLU A 91 -0.98 -7.92 6.69
N LEU A 92 -0.09 -7.44 5.81
CA LEU A 92 -0.14 -6.07 5.29
C LEU A 92 -1.44 -5.80 4.52
N GLU A 93 -1.91 -6.77 3.73
CA GLU A 93 -3.20 -6.71 3.04
C GLU A 93 -4.38 -6.68 4.02
N ARG A 94 -4.34 -7.49 5.08
CA ARG A 94 -5.33 -7.46 6.16
C ARG A 94 -5.37 -6.08 6.84
N LEU A 95 -4.21 -5.50 7.14
CA LEU A 95 -4.11 -4.16 7.73
C LEU A 95 -4.66 -3.07 6.79
N GLU A 96 -4.42 -3.18 5.47
CA GLU A 96 -5.00 -2.27 4.48
C GLU A 96 -6.53 -2.35 4.48
N LYS A 97 -7.08 -3.58 4.51
CA LYS A 97 -8.52 -3.80 4.59
C LYS A 97 -9.14 -3.17 5.85
N VAL A 98 -8.56 -3.44 7.03
CA VAL A 98 -9.02 -2.85 8.30
C VAL A 98 -8.90 -1.33 8.27
N SER A 99 -7.81 -0.79 7.73
CA SER A 99 -7.65 0.65 7.57
C SER A 99 -8.74 1.26 6.68
N ARG A 100 -9.20 0.54 5.66
CA ARG A 100 -10.22 1.01 4.73
C ARG A 100 -11.63 0.99 5.30
N GLU A 101 -11.92 0.09 6.24
CA GLU A 101 -13.23 0.05 6.91
C GLU A 101 -13.62 1.39 7.56
N ARG A 102 -12.63 2.21 7.95
CA ARG A 102 -12.92 3.54 8.51
C ARG A 102 -11.81 4.57 8.34
N PHE A 103 -10.56 4.23 8.68
CA PHE A 103 -9.48 5.21 8.79
C PHE A 103 -9.20 5.96 7.48
N VAL A 104 -9.20 5.27 6.34
CA VAL A 104 -8.98 5.87 5.01
C VAL A 104 -10.02 6.95 4.69
N HIS A 105 -11.26 6.77 5.12
CA HIS A 105 -12.34 7.75 4.92
C HIS A 105 -12.28 8.85 5.98
N PHE A 106 -12.08 8.46 7.24
CA PHE A 106 -12.02 9.37 8.37
C PHE A 106 -10.88 10.38 8.27
N ARG A 107 -9.71 9.99 7.75
CA ARG A 107 -8.55 10.87 7.70
C ARG A 107 -8.78 12.17 6.93
N ARG A 108 -9.74 12.18 6.00
CA ARG A 108 -10.11 13.38 5.20
C ARG A 108 -10.69 14.51 6.04
N PHE A 109 -11.18 14.20 7.25
CA PHE A 109 -11.75 15.16 8.19
C PHE A 109 -10.73 15.67 9.21
N LEU A 110 -9.52 15.10 9.24
CA LEU A 110 -8.47 15.56 10.13
C LEU A 110 -7.96 16.94 9.69
N PRO A 111 -7.43 17.73 10.64
CA PRO A 111 -6.66 18.93 10.32
C PRO A 111 -5.59 18.68 9.25
N ASN A 112 -5.47 19.63 8.34
CA ASN A 112 -4.49 19.63 7.26
C ASN A 112 -4.04 21.08 6.98
N ARG A 113 -3.15 21.28 6.01
CA ARG A 113 -2.63 22.61 5.69
C ARG A 113 -3.69 23.60 5.22
N ARG A 114 -4.74 23.13 4.54
CA ARG A 114 -5.82 23.97 3.99
C ARG A 114 -6.92 24.24 5.02
N ASP A 115 -7.15 23.30 5.92
CA ASP A 115 -8.10 23.41 7.03
C ASP A 115 -7.45 22.92 8.33
N ARG A 116 -7.00 23.86 9.16
CA ARG A 116 -6.29 23.57 10.41
C ARG A 116 -7.16 23.03 11.52
N VAL A 117 -8.48 23.11 11.39
CA VAL A 117 -9.43 22.58 12.39
C VAL A 117 -9.94 21.21 11.96
N GLY A 118 -10.10 21.02 10.65
CA GLY A 118 -10.78 19.86 10.10
C GLY A 118 -12.28 19.91 10.43
N VAL A 119 -12.96 18.78 10.24
CA VAL A 119 -14.37 18.64 10.59
C VAL A 119 -14.49 17.97 11.95
N THR A 120 -15.11 18.66 12.91
CA THR A 120 -15.32 18.16 14.28
C THR A 120 -16.74 17.68 14.52
N ASP A 121 -17.71 18.05 13.67
CA ASP A 121 -19.08 17.58 13.75
C ASP A 121 -19.16 16.09 13.41
N ARG A 122 -19.48 15.30 14.43
CA ARG A 122 -19.56 13.84 14.31
C ARG A 122 -20.64 13.37 13.33
N ALA A 123 -21.79 14.04 13.25
CA ALA A 123 -22.88 13.64 12.37
C ALA A 123 -22.48 13.84 10.90
N VAL A 124 -21.75 14.93 10.61
CA VAL A 124 -21.19 15.17 9.27
C VAL A 124 -20.17 14.08 8.91
N ILE A 125 -19.23 13.79 9.82
CA ILE A 125 -18.21 12.75 9.60
C ILE A 125 -18.85 11.38 9.34
N GLU A 126 -19.80 10.96 10.17
CA GLU A 126 -20.46 9.66 10.02
C GLU A 126 -21.26 9.56 8.72
N SER A 127 -21.96 10.63 8.33
CA SER A 127 -22.70 10.69 7.07
C SER A 127 -21.78 10.54 5.86
N GLU A 128 -20.67 11.29 5.83
CA GLU A 128 -19.74 11.28 4.71
C GLU A 128 -18.94 9.97 4.62
N ILE A 129 -18.54 9.37 5.75
CA ILE A 129 -17.93 8.03 5.76
C ILE A 129 -18.91 6.99 5.21
N GLY A 130 -20.19 7.04 5.61
CA GLY A 130 -21.21 6.13 5.10
C GLY A 130 -21.38 6.22 3.58
N LYS A 131 -21.39 7.44 3.03
CA LYS A 131 -21.42 7.66 1.57
C LYS A 131 -20.18 7.09 0.87
N ALA A 132 -19.00 7.29 1.46
CA ALA A 132 -17.75 6.81 0.88
C ALA A 132 -17.66 5.27 0.86
N LEU A 133 -18.10 4.61 1.93
CA LEU A 133 -18.17 3.14 1.99
C LEU A 133 -19.16 2.57 0.98
N ALA A 134 -20.34 3.18 0.83
CA ALA A 134 -21.34 2.76 -0.15
C ALA A 134 -20.86 2.92 -1.61
N ALA A 135 -19.92 3.83 -1.88
CA ALA A 135 -19.33 4.01 -3.20
C ALA A 135 -18.20 3.00 -3.52
N GLU A 136 -17.57 2.41 -2.50
CA GLU A 136 -16.51 1.40 -2.67
C GLU A 136 -17.06 -0.03 -2.84
N ASP A 137 -18.26 -0.32 -2.33
CA ASP A 137 -19.01 -1.57 -2.57
C ASP A 137 -20.23 -1.31 -3.50
N PRO A 138 -20.04 -1.11 -4.82
CA PRO A 138 -21.15 -1.19 -5.74
C PRO A 138 -21.60 -2.66 -5.80
N SER A 139 -22.80 -2.93 -5.28
CA SER A 139 -23.43 -4.25 -5.32
C SER A 139 -23.36 -4.95 -6.68
#